data_AF-A0A7S7Z6Z9-F1
#
_entry.id   AF-A0A7S7Z6Z9-F1
#
_cell.length_a   1.000
_cell.length_b   1.000
_cell.length_c   1.000
_cell.angle_alpha   90.00
_cell.angle_beta   90.00
_cell.angle_gamma   90.00
#
_symmetry.space_group_name_H-M   'P 1'
#
loop_
_entity.id
_entity.type
_entity.pdbx_description
1 polymer ?
#
loop_
_entity_poly.entity_id
_entity_poly.type
_entity_poly.pdbx_seq_one_letter_code
_entity_poly.pdbx_strand_id
1 'polypeptide(L)' 'MARQQNRYDCGVFVLDATRTLVRRLAEGQQPEQLHLNNIGADRQALRDRLGAFPGLG' A
#
# COMPACT_ATOMS: atom_id res chain seq x y z
N MET A 1 -3.72 -4.92 10.88
CA MET A 1 -4.17 -4.21 9.66
C MET A 1 -5.03 -3.06 10.12
N ALA A 2 -4.82 -1.84 9.63
CA ALA A 2 -5.76 -0.77 9.93
C ALA A 2 -7.14 -1.22 9.46
N ARG A 3 -8.15 -1.11 10.33
CA ARG A 3 -9.49 -1.61 10.04
C ARG A 3 -10.07 -0.76 8.92
N GLN A 4 -10.17 -1.33 7.72
CA GLN A 4 -10.77 -0.63 6.59
C GLN A 4 -12.22 -0.29 6.90
N GLN A 5 -12.60 0.97 6.72
CA GLN A 5 -13.94 1.47 7.03
C GLN A 5 -14.96 1.12 5.95
N ASN A 6 -14.50 0.70 4.77
CA ASN A 6 -15.35 0.28 3.67
C ASN A 6 -14.95 -1.14 3.19
N ARG A 7 -15.90 -1.81 2.53
CA ARG A 7 -15.74 -3.22 2.10
C ARG A 7 -15.05 -3.37 0.74
N TYR A 8 -14.74 -2.27 0.05
CA TYR A 8 -14.32 -2.27 -1.36
C TYR A 8 -12.86 -1.84 -1.59
N ASP A 9 -12.16 -1.34 -0.57
CA ASP A 9 -10.74 -0.96 -0.69
C ASP A 9 -9.77 -2.09 -0.34
N CYS A 10 -10.24 -3.32 -0.16
CA CYS A 10 -9.37 -4.46 0.18
C CYS A 10 -8.20 -4.62 -0.81
N GLY A 11 -8.45 -4.43 -2.12
CA GLY A 11 -7.41 -4.46 -3.14
C GLY A 11 -6.41 -3.30 -3.04
N VAL A 12 -6.88 -2.11 -2.68
CA VAL A 12 -6.01 -0.92 -2.46
C VAL A 12 -5.07 -1.18 -1.28
N PHE A 13 -5.59 -1.71 -0.17
CA PHE A 13 -4.78 -2.06 0.99
C PHE A 13 -3.70 -3.08 0.65
N VAL A 14 -4.05 -4.15 -0.09
CA VAL A 14 -3.06 -5.17 -0.48
C VAL A 14 -1.92 -4.53 -1.28
N LEU A 15 -2.24 -3.68 -2.25
CA LEU A 15 -1.23 -2.99 -3.06
C LEU A 15 -0.34 -2.07 -2.22
N ASP A 16 -0.92 -1.25 -1.36
CA ASP A 16 -0.17 -0.31 -0.52
C ASP A 16 0.66 -1.02 0.55
N ALA A 17 0.13 -2.10 1.12
CA ALA A 17 0.84 -2.95 2.07
C ALA A 17 2.03 -3.64 1.42
N THR A 18 1.88 -4.23 0.24
CA THR A 18 2.98 -4.87 -0.49
C THR A 18 4.04 -3.85 -0.88
N ARG A 19 3.65 -2.68 -1.39
CA ARG A 19 4.61 -1.62 -1.73
C ARG A 19 5.41 -1.17 -0.51
N THR A 20 4.73 -0.94 0.61
CA THR A 20 5.39 -0.53 1.85
C THR A 20 6.34 -1.62 2.32
N LEU A 21 5.91 -2.88 2.29
CA LEU A 21 6.75 -4.02 2.69
C LEU A 21 8.02 -4.12 1.82
N VAL A 22 7.88 -4.04 0.49
CA VAL A 22 9.01 -4.05 -0.44
C VAL A 22 9.96 -2.87 -0.18
N ARG A 23 9.43 -1.68 0.09
CA ARG A 23 10.26 -0.51 0.41
C ARG A 23 11.08 -0.73 1.68
N ARG A 24 10.45 -1.19 2.77
CA ARG A 24 11.13 -1.46 4.04
C ARG A 24 12.20 -2.54 3.91
N LEU A 25 11.92 -3.58 3.12
CA LEU A 25 12.89 -4.61 2.80
C LEU A 25 14.08 -4.03 2.02
N ALA A 26 13.84 -3.16 1.03
CA ALA A 26 14.89 -2.48 0.28
C ALA A 26 15.73 -1.52 1.15
N GLU A 27 15.11 -0.93 2.18
CA GLU A 27 15.78 -0.11 3.19
C GLU A 27 16.52 -0.94 4.26
N GLY A 28 16.47 -2.28 4.18
CA GLY A 28 17.18 -3.18 5.09
C GLY A 28 16.52 -3.35 6.46
N GLN A 29 15.23 -3.02 6.58
CA GLN A 29 14.51 -3.22 7.84
C GLN A 29 14.38 -4.71 8.18
N GLN A 30 14.60 -5.01 9.45
CA GLN A 30 14.48 -6.36 9.99
C GLN A 30 13.02 -6.84 9.99
N PRO A 31 12.77 -8.16 9.94
CA PRO A 31 11.42 -8.74 9.88
C PRO A 31 10.46 -8.21 10.96
N GLU A 32 10.99 -7.95 12.16
CA GLU A 32 10.26 -7.44 13.31
C GLU A 32 9.77 -6.00 13.09
N GLN A 33 10.33 -5.27 12.12
CA GLN A 33 9.94 -3.89 11.81
C GLN A 33 9.03 -3.78 10.56
N LEU A 34 8.71 -4.91 9.93
CA LEU A 34 7.83 -4.97 8.74
C LEU A 34 6.34 -4.90 9.09
N HIS A 35 5.97 -4.32 10.24
CA HIS A 35 4.59 -4.22 10.70
C HIS A 35 3.70 -3.39 9.75
N LEU A 36 2.64 -4.01 9.25
CA LEU A 36 1.64 -3.41 8.33
C LEU A 36 0.39 -2.91 9.07
N ASN A 37 0.42 -2.86 10.40
CA ASN A 37 -0.70 -2.46 11.24
C ASN A 37 -1.07 -0.97 11.09
N ASN A 38 -0.11 -0.11 10.72
CA ASN A 38 -0.31 1.32 10.49
C ASN A 38 -0.67 1.66 9.02
N ILE A 39 -0.80 0.66 8.15
CA ILE A 39 -1.11 0.91 6.74
C ILE A 39 -2.63 0.96 6.58
N GLY A 40 -3.14 2.10 6.14
CA GLY A 40 -4.50 2.26 5.63
C GLY A 40 -4.52 2.07 4.11
N ALA A 41 -5.69 1.78 3.55
CA ALA A 41 -5.86 1.87 2.10
C ALA A 41 -5.90 3.35 1.69
N ASP A 42 -4.98 3.77 0.83
CA ASP A 42 -4.97 5.11 0.27
C ASP A 42 -5.33 5.08 -1.22
N ARG A 43 -6.64 5.17 -1.46
CA ARG A 43 -7.18 5.18 -2.81
C ARG A 43 -6.69 6.38 -3.62
N GLN A 44 -6.47 7.53 -2.98
CA GLN A 44 -6.06 8.73 -3.70
C GLN A 44 -4.62 8.58 -4.16
N ALA A 45 -3.72 8.15 -3.27
CA ALA A 45 -2.34 7.84 -3.65
C ALA A 45 -2.27 6.79 -4.76
N LEU A 46 -3.12 5.76 -4.73
CA LEU A 46 -3.20 4.78 -5.81
C LEU A 46 -3.62 5.42 -7.15
N ARG A 47 -4.65 6.28 -7.15
CA ARG A 47 -5.11 6.99 -8.35
C ARG A 47 -4.04 7.93 -8.90
N ASP A 48 -3.37 8.69 -8.04
CA ASP A 48 -2.32 9.62 -8.46
C ASP A 48 -1.16 8.88 -9.14
N ARG A 49 -0.80 7.70 -8.61
CA ARG A 49 0.19 6.84 -9.26
C ARG A 49 -0.28 6.32 -10.61
N LEU A 50 -1.51 5.84 -10.71
CA LEU A 50 -2.06 5.34 -11.98
C LEU A 50 -2.17 6.48 -13.00
N GLY A 51 -2.51 7.70 -12.57
CA GLY A 51 -2.53 8.89 -13.42
C GLY A 51 -1.13 9.34 -13.84
N ALA A 52 -0.11 9.13 -12.99
CA ALA A 52 1.29 9.38 -13.32
C ALA A 52 1.87 8.35 -14.31
N PHE A 53 1.19 7.22 -14.54
CA PHE A 53 1.51 6.26 -15.60
C PHE A 53 0.43 6.31 -16.69
N PRO A 54 0.48 7.28 -17.63
CA PRO A 54 -0.55 7.47 -18.66
C PRO A 54 -0.62 6.36 -19.74
N GLY A 55 -0.07 5.17 -19.49
CA GLY A 55 0.07 4.09 -20.46
C GLY A 55 -0.74 2.81 -20.20
N LEU A 56 -1.63 2.79 -19.21
CA LEU A 56 -2.58 1.69 -19.00
C LEU A 56 -4.01 2.21 -19.13
N GLY A 57 -4.35 2.61 -20.35
CA GLY A 57 -5.72 2.83 -20.83
C GLY A 57 -6.14 1.70 -21.75
#